data_AF-A0AB35AM47-F1
#
_entry.id   AF-A0AB35AM47-F1
#
_cell.length_a   1.000
_cell.length_b   1.000
_cell.length_c   1.000
_cell.angle_alpha   90.00
_cell.angle_beta   90.00
_cell.angle_gamma   90.00
#
_symmetry.space_group_name_H-M   'P 1'
#
loop_
_entity.id
_entity.type
_entity.pdbx_description
1 polymer ?
#
loop_
_entity_poly.entity_id
_entity_poly.type
_entity_poly.pdbx_seq_one_letter_code
_entity_poly.pdbx_strand_id
1 'polypeptide(L)'
;MTSSALRRAIVSADDFGMSLEVNEAIEQAHRNGILSTTSLMVAGDAAEDAIRRAKTMPDLKVGLHVVAIEGKSVLDLPAITDEQGWFGRNQLRLGVEYFFCPAARHALRREIAAQFRAFAATGLTLDHANAHKHMHLHPTVGHFLIESGLEHGLQAVRSPFEPPEPVEANDTLGDRALRHWIGVLRHQIRKAGLKTNDWCFGLRWSGHMTPDHIRGLIPRLPEGTSEIYFHPATAQNSMMKRFMPGYEQESELAALLDPAVRASFDRYGVTRIGWADL
;
A
#
# COMPACT_ATOMS: atom_id res chain seq x y z
N MET A 1 -15.71 30.45 -17.10
CA MET A 1 -14.72 29.94 -16.14
C MET A 1 -14.76 28.43 -16.25
N THR A 2 -13.83 27.84 -17.00
CA THR A 2 -13.66 26.39 -17.04
C THR A 2 -13.30 25.94 -15.63
N SER A 3 -14.15 25.11 -15.02
CA SER A 3 -13.82 24.42 -13.77
C SER A 3 -12.46 23.76 -13.97
N SER A 4 -11.44 24.27 -13.30
CA SER A 4 -10.14 23.60 -13.23
C SER A 4 -10.39 22.18 -12.73
N ALA A 5 -10.14 21.19 -13.57
CA ALA A 5 -10.16 19.78 -13.22
C ALA A 5 -9.43 19.56 -11.89
N LEU A 6 -10.12 18.99 -10.89
CA LEU A 6 -9.60 18.90 -9.52
C LEU A 6 -8.59 17.75 -9.44
N ARG A 7 -7.30 18.08 -9.33
CA ARG A 7 -6.20 17.12 -9.16
C ARG A 7 -5.89 16.96 -7.68
N ARG A 8 -6.03 15.73 -7.17
CA ARG A 8 -5.83 15.41 -5.76
C ARG A 8 -4.78 14.30 -5.62
N ALA A 9 -4.02 14.33 -4.54
CA ALA A 9 -2.99 13.35 -4.27
C ALA A 9 -3.03 12.83 -2.82
N ILE A 10 -3.09 11.52 -2.65
CA ILE A 10 -2.77 10.82 -1.41
C ILE A 10 -1.30 10.44 -1.47
N VAL A 11 -0.51 10.84 -0.46
CA VAL A 11 0.90 10.46 -0.35
C VAL A 11 1.02 9.43 0.76
N SER A 12 1.34 8.19 0.38
CA SER A 12 1.33 7.02 1.26
C SER A 12 2.68 6.29 1.29
N ALA A 13 2.93 5.55 2.36
CA ALA A 13 4.09 4.67 2.50
C ALA A 13 3.62 3.29 2.93
N ASP A 14 4.12 2.26 2.26
CA ASP A 14 3.82 0.87 2.57
C ASP A 14 4.83 0.30 3.58
N ASP A 15 4.58 -0.95 4.00
CA ASP A 15 5.46 -1.74 4.86
C ASP A 15 5.72 -1.19 6.28
N PHE A 16 4.85 -0.31 6.81
CA PHE A 16 4.96 0.13 8.21
C PHE A 16 4.85 -1.07 9.14
N GLY A 17 5.75 -1.19 10.12
CA GLY A 17 5.87 -2.38 10.98
C GLY A 17 6.76 -3.48 10.42
N MET A 18 7.25 -3.40 9.19
CA MET A 18 8.17 -4.39 8.63
C MET A 18 9.52 -4.40 9.35
N SER A 19 10.12 -3.23 9.60
CA SER A 19 11.38 -3.09 10.35
C SER A 19 11.48 -1.71 11.01
N LEU A 20 12.48 -1.55 11.90
CA LEU A 20 12.73 -0.26 12.55
C LEU A 20 13.14 0.82 11.55
N GLU A 21 13.94 0.48 10.55
CA GLU A 21 14.40 1.44 9.52
C GLU A 21 13.23 1.99 8.69
N VAL A 22 12.24 1.15 8.39
CA VAL A 22 11.01 1.57 7.70
C VAL A 22 10.17 2.46 8.62
N ASN A 23 9.99 2.05 9.89
CA ASN A 23 9.22 2.84 10.86
C ASN A 23 9.82 4.23 11.10
N GLU A 24 11.13 4.32 11.22
CA GLU A 24 11.86 5.57 11.40
C GLU A 24 11.72 6.48 10.19
N ALA A 25 11.82 5.92 8.98
CA ALA A 25 11.66 6.68 7.74
C ALA A 25 10.24 7.23 7.59
N ILE A 26 9.22 6.43 7.91
CA ILE A 26 7.82 6.86 7.90
C ILE A 26 7.58 7.98 8.92
N GLU A 27 8.12 7.87 10.13
CA GLU A 27 8.04 8.95 11.12
C GLU A 27 8.73 10.23 10.63
N GLN A 28 9.94 10.13 10.08
CA GLN A 28 10.65 11.29 9.52
C GLN A 28 9.87 11.94 8.36
N ALA A 29 9.40 11.12 7.42
CA ALA A 29 8.64 11.55 6.26
C ALA A 29 7.30 12.18 6.64
N HIS A 30 6.65 11.74 7.72
CA HIS A 30 5.42 12.35 8.21
C HIS A 30 5.68 13.67 8.95
N ARG A 31 6.65 13.68 9.89
CA ARG A 31 6.94 14.86 10.72
C ARG A 31 7.56 16.01 9.93
N ASN A 32 8.46 15.70 9.01
CA ASN A 32 9.29 16.68 8.31
C ASN A 32 8.97 16.76 6.81
N GLY A 33 8.25 15.77 6.27
CA GLY A 33 8.00 15.59 4.85
C GLY A 33 6.54 15.72 4.45
N ILE A 34 6.23 15.17 3.28
CA ILE A 34 4.90 15.27 2.66
C ILE A 34 3.98 14.09 2.99
N LEU A 35 4.47 13.08 3.71
CA LEU A 35 3.73 11.85 3.99
C LEU A 35 2.55 12.12 4.93
N SER A 36 1.38 11.62 4.56
CA SER A 36 0.14 11.80 5.34
C SER A 36 -0.48 10.48 5.77
N THR A 37 -0.12 9.39 5.09
CA THR A 37 -0.78 8.10 5.19
C THR A 37 0.27 6.99 5.19
N THR A 38 0.02 5.90 5.91
CA THR A 38 0.84 4.69 5.82
C THR A 38 0.02 3.41 5.99
N SER A 39 0.57 2.27 5.57
CA SER A 39 -0.09 0.96 5.61
C SER A 39 0.67 0.03 6.56
N LEU A 40 0.03 -0.41 7.65
CA LEU A 40 0.62 -1.22 8.71
C LEU A 40 0.55 -2.73 8.41
N MET A 41 1.70 -3.40 8.42
CA MET A 41 1.84 -4.85 8.49
C MET A 41 1.75 -5.30 9.95
N VAL A 42 0.56 -5.73 10.39
CA VAL A 42 0.30 -6.04 11.81
C VAL A 42 1.08 -7.24 12.37
N ALA A 43 1.56 -8.12 11.50
CA ALA A 43 2.43 -9.25 11.86
C ALA A 43 3.92 -8.97 11.60
N GLY A 44 4.27 -7.74 11.20
CA GLY A 44 5.65 -7.36 10.92
C GLY A 44 6.53 -7.35 12.18
N ASP A 45 7.83 -7.56 12.00
CA ASP A 45 8.80 -7.69 13.11
C ASP A 45 8.88 -6.45 13.99
N ALA A 46 8.56 -5.28 13.44
CA ALA A 46 8.55 -4.00 14.13
C ALA A 46 7.13 -3.41 14.26
N ALA A 47 6.08 -4.23 14.20
CA ALA A 47 4.70 -3.76 14.27
C ALA A 47 4.38 -3.04 15.60
N GLU A 48 4.89 -3.55 16.73
CA GLU A 48 4.69 -2.90 18.05
C GLU A 48 5.31 -1.50 18.10
N ASP A 49 6.52 -1.34 17.54
CA ASP A 49 7.18 -0.05 17.43
C ASP A 49 6.39 0.91 16.52
N ALA A 50 5.90 0.41 15.38
CA ALA A 50 5.07 1.16 14.46
C ALA A 50 3.78 1.68 15.14
N ILE A 51 3.08 0.82 15.87
CA ILE A 51 1.87 1.19 16.63
C ILE A 51 2.17 2.25 17.67
N ARG A 52 3.29 2.12 18.40
CA ARG A 52 3.73 3.12 19.39
C ARG A 52 3.99 4.47 18.74
N ARG A 53 4.66 4.52 17.60
CA ARG A 53 4.92 5.76 16.83
C ARG A 53 3.64 6.37 16.29
N ALA A 54 2.74 5.58 15.71
CA ALA A 54 1.45 6.07 15.22
C ALA A 54 0.64 6.76 16.34
N LYS A 55 0.66 6.21 17.56
CA LYS A 55 -0.01 6.82 18.73
C LYS A 55 0.59 8.17 19.15
N THR A 56 1.83 8.49 18.78
CA THR A 56 2.47 9.80 19.01
C THR A 56 2.38 10.74 17.80
N MET A 57 1.74 10.29 16.72
CA MET A 57 1.50 11.02 15.47
C MET A 57 0.01 10.91 15.08
N PRO A 58 -0.93 11.50 15.84
CA PRO A 58 -2.37 11.32 15.61
C PRO A 58 -2.87 11.82 14.24
N ASP A 59 -2.09 12.69 13.58
CA ASP A 59 -2.39 13.19 12.24
C ASP A 59 -1.96 12.22 11.13
N LEU A 60 -1.11 11.23 11.42
CA LEU A 60 -0.74 10.17 10.49
C LEU A 60 -1.90 9.20 10.33
N LYS A 61 -2.43 9.09 9.10
CA LYS A 61 -3.47 8.12 8.79
C LYS A 61 -2.87 6.73 8.60
N VAL A 62 -3.45 5.72 9.22
CA VAL A 62 -2.92 4.35 9.22
C VAL A 62 -3.96 3.40 8.66
N GLY A 63 -3.63 2.75 7.54
CA GLY A 63 -4.39 1.65 6.96
C GLY A 63 -3.80 0.29 7.31
N LEU A 64 -4.51 -0.78 6.96
CA LEU A 64 -4.02 -2.15 7.08
C LEU A 64 -3.34 -2.60 5.78
N HIS A 65 -2.07 -2.99 5.86
CA HIS A 65 -1.32 -3.64 4.78
C HIS A 65 -1.42 -5.15 4.91
N VAL A 66 -2.43 -5.75 4.27
CA VAL A 66 -2.68 -7.18 4.36
C VAL A 66 -1.49 -7.97 3.79
N VAL A 67 -0.97 -8.91 4.57
CA VAL A 67 0.16 -9.77 4.18
C VAL A 67 -0.36 -11.15 3.82
N ALA A 68 -0.10 -11.59 2.60
CA ALA A 68 -0.43 -12.94 2.11
C ALA A 68 0.69 -13.56 1.25
N ILE A 69 1.88 -12.98 1.34
CA ILE A 69 3.10 -13.32 0.58
C ILE A 69 4.30 -12.66 1.26
N GLU A 70 5.48 -13.30 1.22
CA GLU A 70 6.77 -12.74 1.68
C GLU A 70 6.73 -12.03 3.04
N GLY A 71 6.04 -12.61 4.02
CA GLY A 71 5.95 -12.03 5.36
C GLY A 71 5.39 -13.00 6.39
N LYS A 72 5.29 -12.54 7.64
CA LYS A 72 4.73 -13.33 8.73
C LYS A 72 3.20 -13.33 8.70
N SER A 73 2.63 -14.47 9.07
CA SER A 73 1.22 -14.61 9.39
C SER A 73 0.94 -14.26 10.86
N VAL A 74 -0.30 -13.90 11.17
CA VAL A 74 -0.79 -13.74 12.55
C VAL A 74 -1.11 -15.11 13.16
N LEU A 75 -1.67 -16.02 12.36
CA LEU A 75 -2.06 -17.36 12.79
C LEU A 75 -1.05 -18.41 12.35
N ASP A 76 -0.91 -19.48 13.16
CA ASP A 76 -0.23 -20.70 12.73
C ASP A 76 -1.07 -21.45 11.67
N LEU A 77 -0.59 -21.45 10.42
CA LEU A 77 -1.32 -21.95 9.23
C LEU A 77 -0.43 -22.80 8.31
N PRO A 78 -0.08 -24.05 8.68
CA PRO A 78 0.80 -24.93 7.90
C PRO A 78 0.36 -25.19 6.45
N ALA A 79 -0.90 -24.89 6.11
CA ALA A 79 -1.42 -25.00 4.75
C ALA A 79 -0.89 -23.92 3.78
N ILE A 80 -0.43 -22.77 4.29
CA ILE A 80 -0.02 -21.61 3.48
C ILE A 80 1.27 -20.92 3.98
N THR A 81 1.79 -21.32 5.14
CA THR A 81 3.07 -20.83 5.68
C THR A 81 4.04 -21.97 5.92
N ASP A 82 5.33 -21.62 6.03
CA ASP A 82 6.35 -22.55 6.54
C ASP A 82 6.27 -22.74 8.07
N GLU A 83 7.20 -23.52 8.61
CA GLU A 83 7.32 -23.82 10.04
C GLU A 83 7.62 -22.59 10.91
N GLN A 84 8.06 -21.48 10.31
CA GLN A 84 8.29 -20.20 10.99
C GLN A 84 7.10 -19.25 10.84
N GLY A 85 5.97 -19.72 10.29
CA GLY A 85 4.78 -18.90 10.05
C GLY A 85 4.96 -17.90 8.91
N TRP A 86 5.93 -18.13 8.01
CA TRP A 86 6.24 -17.25 6.89
C TRP A 86 5.56 -17.69 5.60
N PHE A 87 4.96 -16.73 4.88
CA PHE A 87 4.41 -16.99 3.56
C PHE A 87 5.53 -17.20 2.52
N GLY A 88 5.26 -18.05 1.54
CA GLY A 88 6.16 -18.25 0.41
C GLY A 88 6.37 -16.99 -0.44
N ARG A 89 7.36 -17.04 -1.33
CA ARG A 89 7.73 -15.94 -2.23
C ARG A 89 7.15 -15.98 -3.64
N ASN A 90 6.61 -17.14 -4.04
CA ASN A 90 6.13 -17.32 -5.42
C ASN A 90 4.68 -16.83 -5.53
N GLN A 91 4.51 -15.59 -5.98
CA GLN A 91 3.21 -14.93 -6.11
C GLN A 91 2.21 -15.70 -6.97
N LEU A 92 2.66 -16.22 -8.12
CA LEU A 92 1.80 -16.98 -9.02
C LEU A 92 1.32 -18.29 -8.38
N ARG A 93 2.25 -19.03 -7.76
CA ARG A 93 1.94 -20.29 -7.07
C ARG A 93 0.94 -20.06 -5.93
N LEU A 94 1.19 -19.07 -5.08
CA LEU A 94 0.27 -18.74 -3.98
C LEU A 94 -1.10 -18.31 -4.50
N GLY A 95 -1.17 -17.51 -5.56
CA GLY A 95 -2.43 -17.15 -6.20
C GLY A 95 -3.23 -18.38 -6.67
N VAL A 96 -2.56 -19.31 -7.37
CA VAL A 96 -3.17 -20.58 -7.80
C VAL A 96 -3.64 -21.40 -6.59
N GLU A 97 -2.84 -21.52 -5.54
CA GLU A 97 -3.20 -22.27 -4.32
C GLU A 97 -4.40 -21.62 -3.60
N TYR A 98 -4.39 -20.30 -3.41
CA TYR A 98 -5.49 -19.54 -2.80
C TYR A 98 -6.80 -19.66 -3.58
N PHE A 99 -6.72 -19.81 -4.91
CA PHE A 99 -7.90 -20.04 -5.72
C PHE A 99 -8.32 -21.52 -5.70
N PHE A 100 -7.45 -22.47 -6.05
CA PHE A 100 -7.89 -23.82 -6.36
C PHE A 100 -7.84 -24.81 -5.19
N CYS A 101 -7.07 -24.53 -4.13
CA CYS A 101 -6.95 -25.42 -2.97
C CYS A 101 -7.90 -24.98 -1.84
N PRO A 102 -8.93 -25.78 -1.48
CA PRO A 102 -9.88 -25.42 -0.43
C PRO A 102 -9.23 -25.17 0.94
N ALA A 103 -8.22 -25.97 1.29
CA ALA A 103 -7.50 -25.83 2.55
C ALA A 103 -6.72 -24.50 2.61
N ALA A 104 -5.99 -24.16 1.54
CA ALA A 104 -5.26 -22.89 1.44
C ALA A 104 -6.21 -21.70 1.44
N ARG A 105 -7.32 -21.78 0.69
CA ARG A 105 -8.37 -20.75 0.65
C ARG A 105 -8.99 -20.51 2.02
N HIS A 106 -9.31 -21.57 2.77
CA HIS A 106 -9.87 -21.47 4.11
C HIS A 106 -8.86 -20.87 5.10
N ALA A 107 -7.59 -21.31 5.04
CA ALA A 107 -6.51 -20.73 5.84
C ALA A 107 -6.33 -19.23 5.56
N LEU A 108 -6.30 -18.83 4.28
CA LEU A 108 -6.19 -17.43 3.86
C LEU A 108 -7.33 -16.58 4.42
N ARG A 109 -8.59 -17.05 4.35
CA ARG A 109 -9.75 -16.33 4.92
C ARG A 109 -9.57 -16.09 6.42
N ARG A 110 -9.15 -17.12 7.16
CA ARG A 110 -8.91 -17.02 8.62
C ARG A 110 -7.80 -16.02 8.94
N GLU A 111 -6.73 -16.03 8.14
CA GLU A 111 -5.58 -15.14 8.31
C GLU A 111 -5.91 -13.68 8.07
N ILE A 112 -6.58 -13.37 6.95
CA ILE A 112 -6.99 -11.99 6.64
C ILE A 112 -7.92 -11.46 7.74
N ALA A 113 -8.89 -12.26 8.19
CA ALA A 113 -9.75 -11.89 9.31
C ALA A 113 -8.96 -11.69 10.62
N ALA A 114 -7.91 -12.47 10.85
CA ALA A 114 -7.04 -12.31 12.02
C ALA A 114 -6.21 -11.02 11.95
N GLN A 115 -5.72 -10.63 10.77
CA GLN A 115 -5.02 -9.37 10.59
C GLN A 115 -5.92 -8.15 10.86
N PHE A 116 -7.18 -8.18 10.43
CA PHE A 116 -8.13 -7.11 10.77
C PHE A 116 -8.44 -7.06 12.28
N ARG A 117 -8.64 -8.20 12.94
CA ARG A 117 -8.82 -8.25 14.40
C ARG A 117 -7.58 -7.73 15.13
N ALA A 118 -6.38 -8.11 14.68
CA ALA A 118 -5.12 -7.63 15.24
C ALA A 118 -4.97 -6.12 15.06
N PHE A 119 -5.31 -5.59 13.88
CA PHE A 119 -5.32 -4.15 13.62
C PHE A 119 -6.28 -3.42 14.56
N ALA A 120 -7.53 -3.90 14.70
CA ALA A 120 -8.51 -3.29 15.59
C ALA A 120 -8.05 -3.31 17.06
N ALA A 121 -7.37 -4.37 17.50
CA ALA A 121 -6.82 -4.48 18.84
C ALA A 121 -5.71 -3.44 19.14
N THR A 122 -5.10 -2.84 18.12
CA THR A 122 -4.11 -1.75 18.32
C THR A 122 -4.74 -0.47 18.88
N GLY A 123 -6.04 -0.28 18.66
CA GLY A 123 -6.77 0.95 18.95
C GLY A 123 -6.58 2.08 17.92
N LEU A 124 -5.85 1.82 16.82
CA LEU A 124 -5.74 2.76 15.70
C LEU A 124 -7.04 2.78 14.89
N THR A 125 -7.39 3.95 14.33
CA THR A 125 -8.52 4.06 13.41
C THR A 125 -8.13 3.53 12.04
N LEU A 126 -8.92 2.60 11.49
CA LEU A 126 -8.69 2.02 10.17
C LEU A 126 -9.04 3.03 9.07
N ASP A 127 -8.02 3.61 8.44
CA ASP A 127 -8.18 4.63 7.40
C ASP A 127 -8.47 4.04 6.01
N HIS A 128 -7.71 3.03 5.61
CA HIS A 128 -7.86 2.31 4.35
C HIS A 128 -7.29 0.90 4.47
N ALA A 129 -7.40 0.11 3.39
CA ALA A 129 -6.71 -1.17 3.29
C ALA A 129 -6.11 -1.38 1.90
N ASN A 130 -4.99 -2.10 1.87
CA ASN A 130 -4.32 -2.58 0.68
C ASN A 130 -3.62 -3.91 1.04
N ALA A 131 -2.76 -4.43 0.16
CA ALA A 131 -2.03 -5.67 0.46
C ALA A 131 -0.61 -5.64 -0.11
N HIS A 132 0.31 -6.27 0.62
CA HIS A 132 1.70 -6.42 0.22
C HIS A 132 1.79 -7.12 -1.15
N LYS A 133 2.69 -6.63 -2.02
CA LYS A 133 2.81 -7.00 -3.45
C LYS A 133 1.50 -6.91 -4.24
N HIS A 134 0.56 -6.06 -3.82
CA HIS A 134 -0.76 -5.90 -4.42
C HIS A 134 -1.57 -7.21 -4.48
N MET A 135 -1.38 -8.12 -3.52
CA MET A 135 -2.05 -9.43 -3.52
C MET A 135 -3.57 -9.36 -3.57
N HIS A 136 -4.16 -8.24 -3.15
CA HIS A 136 -5.60 -7.96 -3.21
C HIS A 136 -6.16 -7.86 -4.65
N LEU A 137 -5.31 -7.78 -5.69
CA LEU A 137 -5.72 -7.97 -7.08
C LEU A 137 -6.18 -9.39 -7.37
N HIS A 138 -5.69 -10.37 -6.60
CA HIS A 138 -6.21 -11.73 -6.69
C HIS A 138 -7.66 -11.75 -6.16
N PRO A 139 -8.63 -12.26 -6.93
CA PRO A 139 -10.06 -12.08 -6.64
C PRO A 139 -10.49 -12.65 -5.29
N THR A 140 -9.85 -13.74 -4.84
CA THR A 140 -10.09 -14.33 -3.52
C THR A 140 -9.52 -13.47 -2.39
N VAL A 141 -8.32 -12.91 -2.57
CA VAL A 141 -7.66 -12.09 -1.54
C VAL A 141 -8.42 -10.76 -1.40
N GLY A 142 -8.73 -10.10 -2.52
CA GLY A 142 -9.54 -8.88 -2.53
C GLY A 142 -10.92 -9.09 -1.91
N HIS A 143 -11.59 -10.21 -2.21
CA HIS A 143 -12.88 -10.54 -1.62
C HIS A 143 -12.80 -10.68 -0.09
N PHE A 144 -11.84 -11.46 0.43
CA PHE A 144 -11.69 -11.66 1.88
C PHE A 144 -11.22 -10.40 2.61
N LEU A 145 -10.40 -9.57 1.97
CA LEU A 145 -10.00 -8.26 2.49
C LEU A 145 -11.21 -7.36 2.66
N ILE A 146 -12.05 -7.24 1.63
CA ILE A 146 -13.25 -6.41 1.65
C ILE A 146 -14.26 -6.96 2.68
N GLU A 147 -14.52 -8.27 2.66
CA GLU A 147 -15.44 -8.93 3.60
C GLU A 147 -15.03 -8.68 5.06
N SER A 148 -13.76 -8.94 5.41
CA SER A 148 -13.25 -8.73 6.77
C SER A 148 -13.20 -7.24 7.13
N GLY A 149 -12.85 -6.39 6.17
CA GLY A 149 -12.76 -4.94 6.38
C GLY A 149 -14.10 -4.30 6.70
N LEU A 150 -15.19 -4.72 6.06
CA LEU A 150 -16.54 -4.22 6.36
C LEU A 150 -16.93 -4.46 7.83
N GLU A 151 -16.57 -5.61 8.40
CA GLU A 151 -16.81 -5.92 9.81
C GLU A 151 -16.04 -5.00 10.77
N HIS A 152 -14.97 -4.35 10.28
CA HIS A 152 -14.08 -3.48 11.05
C HIS A 152 -14.18 -2.00 10.64
N GLY A 153 -15.23 -1.62 9.90
CA GLY A 153 -15.51 -0.23 9.54
C GLY A 153 -14.65 0.33 8.40
N LEU A 154 -14.06 -0.54 7.56
CA LEU A 154 -13.30 -0.12 6.39
C LEU A 154 -14.14 0.76 5.46
N GLN A 155 -13.57 1.87 4.99
CA GLN A 155 -14.24 2.81 4.09
C GLN A 155 -13.61 2.89 2.70
N ALA A 156 -12.30 2.62 2.58
CA ALA A 156 -11.57 2.76 1.34
C ALA A 156 -10.54 1.64 1.12
N VAL A 157 -10.37 1.25 -0.15
CA VAL A 157 -9.38 0.24 -0.57
C VAL A 157 -8.55 0.79 -1.72
N ARG A 158 -7.23 0.59 -1.68
CA ARG A 158 -6.34 0.93 -2.80
C ARG A 158 -6.71 0.13 -4.05
N SER A 159 -6.70 0.82 -5.18
CA SER A 159 -6.70 0.21 -6.50
C SER A 159 -5.41 0.59 -7.22
N PRO A 160 -4.50 -0.35 -7.51
CA PRO A 160 -3.18 -0.06 -8.08
C PRO A 160 -3.23 0.18 -9.61
N PHE A 161 -4.05 1.13 -10.06
CA PHE A 161 -4.16 1.49 -11.48
C PHE A 161 -3.15 2.59 -11.85
N GLU A 162 -2.04 2.20 -12.47
CA GLU A 162 -1.03 3.14 -12.95
C GLU A 162 -1.18 3.40 -14.47
N PRO A 163 -1.62 4.60 -14.90
CA PRO A 163 -1.66 4.94 -16.32
C PRO A 163 -0.22 5.12 -16.86
N PRO A 164 0.07 4.71 -18.10
CA PRO A 164 1.44 4.71 -18.64
C PRO A 164 1.97 6.11 -18.97
N GLU A 165 1.11 7.04 -19.38
CA GLU A 165 1.52 8.36 -19.90
C GLU A 165 2.22 9.25 -18.85
N PRO A 166 1.73 9.41 -17.61
CA PRO A 166 2.40 10.27 -16.62
C PRO A 166 3.80 9.80 -16.22
N VAL A 167 4.09 8.51 -16.40
CA VAL A 167 5.37 7.86 -16.08
C VAL A 167 6.18 7.51 -17.34
N GLU A 168 5.79 8.06 -18.50
CA GLU A 168 6.48 7.90 -19.79
C GLU A 168 6.76 6.42 -20.17
N ALA A 169 5.84 5.54 -19.79
CA ALA A 169 5.98 4.11 -20.01
C ALA A 169 5.22 3.63 -21.25
N ASN A 170 5.66 2.50 -21.80
CA ASN A 170 4.91 1.80 -22.84
C ASN A 170 3.96 0.77 -22.24
N ASP A 171 2.80 0.63 -22.87
CA ASP A 171 1.75 -0.30 -22.45
C ASP A 171 2.02 -1.71 -22.98
N THR A 172 2.08 -2.71 -22.09
CA THR A 172 2.40 -4.09 -22.42
C THR A 172 1.18 -5.01 -22.35
N LEU A 173 1.32 -6.25 -22.84
CA LEU A 173 0.29 -7.29 -22.65
C LEU A 173 0.07 -7.61 -21.15
N GLY A 174 1.14 -7.58 -20.36
CA GLY A 174 1.07 -7.77 -18.91
C GLY A 174 0.23 -6.68 -18.23
N ASP A 175 0.40 -5.43 -18.67
CA ASP A 175 -0.38 -4.30 -18.17
C ASP A 175 -1.87 -4.44 -18.49
N ARG A 176 -2.21 -4.97 -19.67
CA ARG A 176 -3.61 -5.26 -20.03
C ARG A 176 -4.22 -6.31 -19.12
N ALA A 177 -3.47 -7.38 -18.82
CA ALA A 177 -3.92 -8.42 -17.89
C ALA A 177 -4.07 -7.84 -16.46
N LEU A 178 -3.12 -7.02 -16.02
CA LEU A 178 -3.18 -6.33 -14.73
C LEU A 178 -4.44 -5.45 -14.63
N ARG A 179 -4.73 -4.64 -15.67
CA ARG A 179 -5.94 -3.81 -15.74
C ARG A 179 -7.24 -4.60 -15.65
N HIS A 180 -7.27 -5.82 -16.17
CA HIS A 180 -8.42 -6.71 -16.00
C HIS A 180 -8.65 -7.03 -14.52
N TRP A 181 -7.61 -7.46 -13.81
CA TRP A 181 -7.70 -7.78 -12.37
C TRP A 181 -8.00 -6.56 -11.50
N ILE A 182 -7.45 -5.40 -11.86
CA ILE A 182 -7.84 -4.12 -11.24
C ILE A 182 -9.34 -3.85 -11.45
N GLY A 183 -9.87 -4.12 -12.64
CA GLY A 183 -11.30 -4.00 -12.93
C GLY A 183 -12.16 -4.89 -12.04
N VAL A 184 -11.73 -6.13 -11.78
CA VAL A 184 -12.38 -7.06 -10.86
C VAL A 184 -12.36 -6.54 -9.42
N LEU A 185 -11.19 -6.12 -8.93
CA LEU A 185 -11.05 -5.53 -7.60
C LEU A 185 -11.94 -4.30 -7.44
N ARG A 186 -11.88 -3.35 -8.39
CA ARG A 186 -12.73 -2.15 -8.38
C ARG A 186 -14.22 -2.48 -8.41
N HIS A 187 -14.62 -3.55 -9.11
CA HIS A 187 -16.00 -4.03 -9.08
C HIS A 187 -16.37 -4.55 -7.68
N GLN A 188 -15.51 -5.34 -7.03
CA GLN A 188 -15.74 -5.81 -5.65
C GLN A 188 -15.85 -4.64 -4.66
N ILE A 189 -14.94 -3.66 -4.74
CA ILE A 189 -14.93 -2.44 -3.91
C ILE A 189 -16.27 -1.69 -4.05
N ARG A 190 -16.67 -1.36 -5.30
CA ARG A 190 -17.91 -0.61 -5.55
C ARG A 190 -19.15 -1.38 -5.11
N LYS A 191 -19.18 -2.69 -5.32
CA LYS A 191 -20.29 -3.56 -4.89
C LYS A 191 -20.46 -3.56 -3.38
N ALA A 192 -19.35 -3.42 -2.63
CA ALA A 192 -19.35 -3.30 -1.18
C ALA A 192 -19.64 -1.87 -0.67
N GLY A 193 -19.82 -0.88 -1.55
CA GLY A 193 -20.04 0.51 -1.16
C GLY A 193 -18.78 1.22 -0.65
N LEU A 194 -17.59 0.66 -0.91
CA LEU A 194 -16.30 1.23 -0.49
C LEU A 194 -15.77 2.23 -1.52
N LYS A 195 -14.93 3.15 -1.06
CA LYS A 195 -14.23 4.16 -1.89
C LYS A 195 -12.90 3.62 -2.40
N THR A 196 -12.36 4.22 -3.46
CA THR A 196 -11.04 3.90 -4.01
C THR A 196 -10.47 5.09 -4.78
N ASN A 197 -9.16 5.08 -5.01
CA ASN A 197 -8.45 6.05 -5.82
C ASN A 197 -8.66 5.80 -7.33
N ASP A 198 -8.58 6.87 -8.12
CA ASP A 198 -8.67 6.82 -9.58
C ASP A 198 -7.36 6.34 -10.22
N TRP A 199 -6.23 6.72 -9.64
CA TRP A 199 -4.89 6.43 -10.15
C TRP A 199 -3.95 6.06 -9.00
N CYS A 200 -2.96 5.20 -9.25
CA CYS A 200 -1.96 4.80 -8.28
C CYS A 200 -0.59 4.80 -8.95
N PHE A 201 0.37 5.53 -8.38
CA PHE A 201 1.72 5.70 -8.91
C PHE A 201 2.75 5.16 -7.93
N GLY A 202 3.78 4.51 -8.47
CA GLY A 202 4.82 3.79 -7.72
C GLY A 202 4.92 2.32 -8.12
N LEU A 203 4.12 1.84 -9.09
CA LEU A 203 4.14 0.44 -9.50
C LEU A 203 5.34 0.17 -10.42
N ARG A 204 5.53 0.98 -11.47
CA ARG A 204 6.67 0.87 -12.39
C ARG A 204 7.99 1.35 -11.79
N TRP A 205 7.91 2.25 -10.81
CA TRP A 205 9.07 2.78 -10.08
C TRP A 205 9.13 2.26 -8.65
N SER A 206 8.60 1.07 -8.39
CA SER A 206 8.62 0.49 -7.04
C SER A 206 10.07 0.30 -6.58
N GLY A 207 10.45 0.94 -5.46
CA GLY A 207 11.84 0.99 -5.02
C GLY A 207 12.63 2.15 -5.60
N HIS A 208 12.07 2.94 -6.52
CA HIS A 208 12.78 3.96 -7.28
C HIS A 208 11.99 5.27 -7.32
N MET A 209 11.19 5.57 -6.30
CA MET A 209 10.43 6.83 -6.19
C MET A 209 11.34 8.00 -5.75
N THR A 210 12.35 8.29 -6.58
CA THR A 210 13.38 9.31 -6.31
C THR A 210 12.83 10.74 -6.40
N PRO A 211 13.52 11.74 -5.83
CA PRO A 211 13.08 13.13 -5.92
C PRO A 211 12.85 13.61 -7.36
N ASP A 212 13.68 13.18 -8.31
CA ASP A 212 13.53 13.52 -9.74
C ASP A 212 12.26 12.92 -10.35
N HIS A 213 11.99 11.64 -10.08
CA HIS A 213 10.76 10.99 -10.57
C HIS A 213 9.51 11.67 -10.01
N ILE A 214 9.50 12.02 -8.73
CA ILE A 214 8.32 12.66 -8.12
C ILE A 214 8.11 14.08 -8.64
N ARG A 215 9.18 14.87 -8.80
CA ARG A 215 9.10 16.20 -9.41
C ARG A 215 8.63 16.16 -10.86
N GLY A 216 8.99 15.11 -11.61
CA GLY A 216 8.51 14.87 -12.97
C GLY A 216 7.05 14.40 -13.03
N LEU A 217 6.60 13.62 -12.04
CA LEU A 217 5.26 13.05 -11.99
C LEU A 217 4.18 14.07 -11.60
N ILE A 218 4.41 14.87 -10.55
CA ILE A 218 3.40 15.80 -10.00
C ILE A 218 2.74 16.71 -11.06
N PRO A 219 3.47 17.37 -11.98
CA PRO A 219 2.83 18.18 -13.03
C PRO A 219 1.97 17.37 -14.01
N ARG A 220 2.22 16.06 -14.12
CA ARG A 220 1.56 15.12 -15.06
C ARG A 220 0.45 14.30 -14.41
N LEU A 221 0.16 14.52 -13.12
CA LEU A 221 -0.92 13.81 -12.46
C LEU A 221 -2.25 14.07 -13.19
N PRO A 222 -3.00 13.01 -13.54
CA PRO A 222 -4.30 13.15 -14.19
C PRO A 222 -5.36 13.74 -13.26
N GLU A 223 -6.46 14.20 -13.82
CA GLU A 223 -7.65 14.63 -13.08
C GLU A 223 -8.20 13.50 -12.19
N GLY A 224 -8.70 13.83 -11.01
CA GLY A 224 -9.19 12.86 -10.03
C GLY A 224 -8.24 12.69 -8.84
N THR A 225 -8.39 11.58 -8.12
CA THR A 225 -7.50 11.24 -7.00
C THR A 225 -6.42 10.27 -7.43
N SER A 226 -5.18 10.74 -7.36
CA SER A 226 -4.00 9.89 -7.46
C SER A 226 -3.53 9.47 -6.07
N GLU A 227 -3.15 8.22 -5.90
CA GLU A 227 -2.28 7.82 -4.81
C GLU A 227 -0.85 7.73 -5.33
N ILE A 228 0.11 8.24 -4.57
CA ILE A 228 1.55 8.12 -4.83
C ILE A 228 2.13 7.39 -3.62
N TYR A 229 2.54 6.14 -3.81
CA TYR A 229 3.01 5.30 -2.71
C TYR A 229 4.52 5.05 -2.79
N PHE A 230 5.12 4.87 -1.61
CA PHE A 230 6.56 4.76 -1.40
C PHE A 230 6.90 3.56 -0.50
N HIS A 231 8.16 3.13 -0.51
CA HIS A 231 8.76 2.17 0.43
C HIS A 231 10.01 2.76 1.10
N PRO A 232 9.86 3.85 1.89
CA PRO A 232 11.00 4.54 2.47
C PRO A 232 11.59 3.75 3.64
N ALA A 233 12.92 3.84 3.80
CA ALA A 233 13.64 3.29 4.94
C ALA A 233 14.89 4.15 5.21
N THR A 234 15.32 4.23 6.46
CA THR A 234 16.54 4.98 6.83
C THR A 234 17.81 4.28 6.39
N ALA A 235 17.76 2.96 6.19
CA ALA A 235 18.84 2.14 5.63
C ALA A 235 18.30 0.79 5.14
N GLN A 236 19.04 0.15 4.23
CA GLN A 236 18.77 -1.24 3.84
C GLN A 236 19.34 -2.26 4.83
N ASN A 237 18.46 -2.92 5.58
CA ASN A 237 18.80 -4.07 6.40
C ASN A 237 18.95 -5.37 5.56
N SER A 238 19.35 -6.46 6.20
CA SER A 238 19.58 -7.75 5.53
C SER A 238 18.32 -8.33 4.88
N MET A 239 17.15 -8.10 5.48
CA MET A 239 15.86 -8.54 4.96
C MET A 239 15.52 -7.81 3.65
N MET A 240 15.63 -6.48 3.66
CA MET A 240 15.42 -5.65 2.47
C MET A 240 16.41 -5.99 1.36
N LYS A 241 17.69 -6.19 1.66
CA LYS A 241 18.69 -6.64 0.67
C LYS A 241 18.36 -7.99 0.04
N ARG A 242 17.64 -8.86 0.77
CA ARG A 242 17.25 -10.18 0.28
C ARG A 242 16.00 -10.13 -0.61
N PHE A 243 14.98 -9.38 -0.22
CA PHE A 243 13.67 -9.39 -0.90
C PHE A 243 13.47 -8.21 -1.87
N MET A 244 14.20 -7.12 -1.67
CA MET A 244 14.12 -5.88 -2.43
C MET A 244 15.52 -5.31 -2.74
N PRO A 245 16.45 -6.12 -3.30
CA PRO A 245 17.85 -5.71 -3.49
C PRO A 245 18.04 -4.47 -4.35
N GLY A 246 17.11 -4.21 -5.28
CA GLY A 246 17.18 -3.07 -6.19
C GLY A 246 16.58 -1.78 -5.64
N TYR A 247 15.90 -1.81 -4.49
CA TYR A 247 15.20 -0.64 -3.99
C TYR A 247 16.20 0.40 -3.47
N GLU A 248 15.87 1.68 -3.68
CA GLU A 248 16.59 2.86 -3.24
C GLU A 248 15.81 3.52 -2.09
N GLN A 249 15.57 2.79 -1.00
CA GLN A 249 14.67 3.24 0.08
C GLN A 249 15.08 4.58 0.71
N GLU A 250 16.39 4.84 0.80
CA GLU A 250 16.92 6.13 1.29
C GLU A 250 16.60 7.27 0.32
N SER A 251 16.59 7.00 -0.99
CA SER A 251 16.20 7.96 -2.04
C SER A 251 14.70 8.23 -2.01
N GLU A 252 13.88 7.20 -1.76
CA GLU A 252 12.44 7.38 -1.55
C GLU A 252 12.16 8.24 -0.30
N LEU A 253 12.88 8.00 0.81
CA LEU A 253 12.81 8.88 1.98
C LEU A 253 13.23 10.31 1.63
N ALA A 254 14.31 10.48 0.85
CA ALA A 254 14.74 11.81 0.40
C ALA A 254 13.67 12.53 -0.43
N ALA A 255 12.93 11.80 -1.29
CA ALA A 255 11.83 12.37 -2.07
C ALA A 255 10.68 12.86 -1.17
N LEU A 256 10.36 12.10 -0.12
CA LEU A 256 9.34 12.49 0.86
C LEU A 256 9.74 13.71 1.71
N LEU A 257 11.04 13.92 1.91
CA LEU A 257 11.58 15.03 2.68
C LEU A 257 11.92 16.26 1.83
N ASP A 258 11.94 16.13 0.51
CA ASP A 258 12.38 17.19 -0.40
C ASP A 258 11.44 18.42 -0.41
N PRO A 259 11.91 19.61 0.00
CA PRO A 259 11.12 20.83 -0.07
C PRO A 259 10.65 21.19 -1.49
N ALA A 260 11.42 20.83 -2.53
CA ALA A 260 11.04 21.07 -3.91
C ALA A 260 9.89 20.17 -4.36
N VAL A 261 9.84 18.91 -3.88
CA VAL A 261 8.68 18.04 -4.06
C VAL A 261 7.46 18.65 -3.37
N ARG A 262 7.59 19.10 -2.11
CA ARG A 262 6.49 19.77 -1.40
C ARG A 262 5.95 20.98 -2.17
N ALA A 263 6.84 21.87 -2.59
CA ALA A 263 6.47 23.09 -3.33
C ALA A 263 5.83 22.79 -4.70
N SER A 264 6.12 21.63 -5.29
CA SER A 264 5.56 21.27 -6.60
C SER A 264 4.05 21.00 -6.55
N PHE A 265 3.51 20.48 -5.44
CA PHE A 265 2.06 20.31 -5.26
C PHE A 265 1.33 21.65 -5.39
N ASP A 266 1.80 22.68 -4.68
CA ASP A 266 1.21 24.02 -4.74
C ASP A 266 1.41 24.67 -6.11
N ARG A 267 2.63 24.58 -6.65
CA ARG A 267 2.99 25.14 -7.97
C ARG A 267 2.10 24.62 -9.09
N TYR A 268 1.76 23.33 -9.06
CA TYR A 268 0.95 22.68 -10.08
C TYR A 268 -0.51 22.51 -9.66
N GLY A 269 -0.96 23.09 -8.54
CA GLY A 269 -2.36 23.05 -8.12
C GLY A 269 -2.88 21.64 -7.85
N VAL A 270 -2.05 20.78 -7.24
CA VAL A 270 -2.42 19.43 -6.82
C VAL A 270 -2.68 19.44 -5.32
N THR A 271 -3.93 19.23 -4.91
CA THR A 271 -4.32 19.24 -3.50
C THR A 271 -3.95 17.92 -2.83
N ARG A 272 -3.15 17.96 -1.76
CA ARG A 272 -2.89 16.76 -0.94
C ARG A 272 -4.09 16.47 -0.05
N ILE A 273 -4.53 15.21 -0.04
CA ILE A 273 -5.69 14.72 0.71
C ILE A 273 -5.36 13.37 1.39
N GLY A 274 -6.20 12.92 2.32
CA GLY A 274 -6.20 11.56 2.86
C GLY A 274 -7.32 10.69 2.29
N TRP A 275 -7.35 9.41 2.68
CA TRP A 275 -8.42 8.48 2.26
C TRP A 275 -9.80 8.86 2.80
N ALA A 276 -9.86 9.44 3.99
CA ALA A 276 -11.10 9.93 4.59
C ALA A 276 -11.77 11.07 3.79
N ASP A 277 -11.03 11.78 2.94
CA ASP A 277 -11.52 12.89 2.11
C ASP A 277 -12.12 12.44 0.76
N LEU A 278 -12.10 11.13 0.47
CA LEU A 278 -12.66 10.56 -0.75
C LEU A 278 -14.19 10.61 -0.80
#